data_AF-A0A536TG04-F1
#
_entry.id   AF-A0A536TG04-F1
#
_cell.length_a   1.000
_cell.length_b   1.000
_cell.length_c   1.000
_cell.angle_alpha   90.00
_cell.angle_beta   90.00
_cell.angle_gamma   90.00
#
_symmetry.space_group_name_H-M   'P 1'
#
loop_
_entity.id
_entity.type
_entity.pdbx_description
1 polymer ?
#
loop_
_entity_poly.entity_id
_entity_poly.type
_entity_poly.pdbx_seq_one_letter_code
_entity_poly.pdbx_strand_id
1 'polypeptide(L)'
;MKRILLSALLFSALGTIALPAPAQPVHGGTPLEMLAKLKPQLNLNTSQQRQWDNAVAQSVAVHDAVRASLEQMRAALQAELAKPEPDFAALATVADNTYRQNGAQHQQARDAWLALYSTFSPEQKAVARDAIKSGIGRMRARRGAHARTPPTN
;
A
#
# COMPACT_ATOMS: atom_id res chain seq x y z
N MET A 1 12.90 51.70 36.91
CA MET A 1 13.02 50.75 38.03
C MET A 1 11.63 50.26 38.44
N LYS A 2 11.38 48.94 38.36
CA LYS A 2 10.56 48.11 39.28
C LYS A 2 10.36 46.73 38.63
N ARG A 3 10.78 45.69 39.36
CA ARG A 3 10.77 44.26 38.97
C ARG A 3 9.51 43.63 39.57
N ILE A 4 8.83 42.74 38.85
CA ILE A 4 8.02 41.67 39.46
C ILE A 4 8.21 40.39 38.62
N LEU A 5 8.57 39.32 39.34
CA LEU A 5 8.81 37.92 38.92
C LEU A 5 7.50 37.14 38.75
N LEU A 6 7.61 35.86 38.33
CA LEU A 6 6.64 34.73 38.30
C LEU A 6 6.18 34.39 36.86
N SER A 7 6.17 33.15 36.36
CA SER A 7 6.34 31.82 36.93
C SER A 7 6.72 30.82 35.81
N ALA A 8 7.31 29.70 36.22
CA ALA A 8 7.71 28.57 35.42
C ALA A 8 6.57 27.92 34.62
N LEU A 9 6.88 27.48 33.39
CA LEU A 9 6.15 26.43 32.68
C LEU A 9 7.16 25.43 32.14
N LEU A 10 7.36 24.36 32.91
CA LEU A 10 7.94 23.11 32.43
C LEU A 10 6.98 22.51 31.39
N PHE A 11 7.34 22.53 30.11
CA PHE A 11 6.75 21.63 29.14
C PHE A 11 7.53 20.31 29.18
N SER A 12 7.00 19.36 29.93
CA SER A 12 7.39 17.96 29.85
C SER A 12 7.14 17.47 28.42
N ALA A 13 8.21 17.26 27.66
CA ALA A 13 8.16 16.58 26.39
C ALA A 13 7.87 15.10 26.63
N LEU A 14 6.58 14.74 26.67
CA LEU A 14 6.13 13.36 26.54
C LEU A 14 6.45 12.91 25.10
N GLY A 15 7.60 12.24 24.95
CA GLY A 15 7.91 11.47 23.77
C GLY A 15 6.92 10.32 23.65
N THR A 16 5.85 10.51 22.88
CA THR A 16 5.01 9.43 22.41
C THR A 16 5.82 8.63 21.39
N ILE A 17 6.36 7.49 21.81
CA ILE A 17 6.84 6.47 20.88
C ILE A 17 5.59 5.97 20.16
N ALA A 18 5.33 6.49 18.96
CA ALA A 18 4.35 5.93 18.05
C ALA A 18 4.84 4.53 17.68
N LEU A 19 4.25 3.51 18.32
CA LEU A 19 4.43 2.13 17.89
C LEU A 19 3.91 2.03 16.45
N PRO A 20 4.68 1.42 15.53
CA PRO A 20 4.18 1.20 14.17
C PRO A 20 2.90 0.37 14.27
N ALA A 21 1.80 0.93 13.76
CA ALA A 21 0.56 0.20 13.61
C ALA A 21 0.84 -1.10 12.84
N PRO A 22 0.21 -2.24 13.20
CA PRO A 22 0.38 -3.47 12.45
C PRO A 22 0.01 -3.19 11.00
N ALA A 23 0.98 -3.39 10.09
CA ALA A 23 0.80 -3.20 8.66
C ALA A 23 -0.47 -3.96 8.24
N GLN A 24 -1.49 -3.22 7.81
CA GLN A 24 -2.72 -3.84 7.35
C GLN A 24 -2.38 -4.80 6.19
N PRO A 25 -3.12 -5.92 6.05
CA PRO A 25 -2.81 -6.90 5.03
C PRO A 25 -2.88 -6.22 3.67
N VAL A 26 -1.75 -6.17 2.95
CA VAL A 26 -1.74 -5.81 1.53
C VAL A 26 -2.80 -6.65 0.81
N HIS A 27 -3.86 -6.00 0.34
CA HIS A 27 -4.88 -6.60 -0.50
C HIS A 27 -4.25 -6.83 -1.89
N GLY A 28 -3.43 -7.87 -1.96
CA GLY A 28 -2.65 -8.24 -3.15
C GLY A 28 -3.55 -8.55 -4.32
N GLY A 29 -3.65 -7.60 -5.25
CA GLY A 29 -4.31 -7.80 -6.54
C GLY A 29 -3.39 -8.45 -7.55
N THR A 30 -2.07 -8.37 -7.34
CA THR A 30 -1.07 -8.89 -8.27
C THR A 30 -0.41 -10.19 -7.76
N PRO A 31 -0.06 -11.13 -8.65
CA PRO A 31 0.68 -12.34 -8.29
C PRO A 31 1.97 -12.10 -7.51
N LEU A 32 2.66 -10.99 -7.75
CA LEU A 32 3.94 -10.66 -7.11
C LEU A 32 3.76 -10.18 -5.67
N GLU A 33 2.71 -9.40 -5.37
CA GLU A 33 2.37 -9.03 -3.98
C GLU A 33 1.97 -10.23 -3.13
N MET A 34 1.50 -11.31 -3.75
CA MET A 34 1.23 -12.56 -3.05
C MET A 34 2.50 -13.25 -2.56
N LEU A 35 3.64 -12.96 -3.20
CA LEU A 35 4.93 -13.47 -2.72
C LEU A 35 5.18 -12.99 -1.31
N ALA A 36 4.84 -11.73 -0.95
CA ALA A 36 5.05 -11.15 0.38
C ALA A 36 4.53 -12.02 1.56
N LYS A 37 3.57 -12.93 1.31
CA LYS A 37 3.01 -13.83 2.34
C LYS A 37 3.79 -15.14 2.51
N LEU A 38 4.85 -15.34 1.73
CA LEU A 38 5.58 -16.60 1.59
C LEU A 38 7.03 -16.53 2.09
N LYS A 39 7.48 -15.41 2.68
CA LYS A 39 8.85 -15.22 3.17
C LYS A 39 9.40 -16.46 3.89
N PRO A 40 8.69 -17.08 4.86
CA PRO A 40 9.23 -18.21 5.60
C PRO A 40 9.39 -19.49 4.76
N GLN A 41 8.65 -19.64 3.66
CA GLN A 41 8.69 -20.85 2.82
C GLN A 41 9.78 -20.78 1.75
N LEU A 42 10.30 -19.58 1.47
CA LEU A 42 11.26 -19.36 0.39
C LEU A 42 12.71 -19.60 0.82
N ASN A 43 12.98 -19.79 2.12
CA ASN A 43 14.34 -20.03 2.65
C ASN A 43 15.36 -19.04 2.05
N LEU A 44 15.04 -17.75 2.08
CA LEU A 44 15.83 -16.71 1.44
C LEU A 44 17.23 -16.64 2.06
N ASN A 45 18.27 -16.52 1.24
CA ASN A 45 19.61 -16.18 1.73
C ASN A 45 19.70 -14.69 2.11
N THR A 46 20.79 -14.27 2.75
CA THR A 46 20.97 -12.88 3.23
C THR A 46 20.83 -11.82 2.13
N SER A 47 21.29 -12.09 0.90
CA SER A 47 21.14 -11.15 -0.22
C SER A 47 19.68 -11.02 -0.64
N GLN A 48 19.00 -12.17 -0.78
CA GLN A 48 17.58 -12.24 -1.14
C GLN A 48 16.68 -11.61 -0.06
N GLN A 49 17.02 -11.75 1.22
CA GLN A 49 16.31 -11.10 2.33
C GLN A 49 16.36 -9.57 2.22
N ARG A 50 17.51 -8.98 1.89
CA ARG A 50 17.62 -7.53 1.66
C ARG A 50 16.78 -7.07 0.46
N GLN A 51 16.82 -7.83 -0.63
CA GLN A 51 16.02 -7.53 -1.82
C GLN A 51 14.52 -7.63 -1.53
N TRP A 52 14.12 -8.63 -0.74
CA TRP A 52 12.76 -8.78 -0.25
C TRP A 52 12.31 -7.59 0.59
N ASP A 53 13.09 -7.19 1.59
CA ASP A 53 12.73 -6.09 2.49
C ASP A 53 12.60 -4.78 1.70
N ASN A 54 13.47 -4.55 0.70
CA ASN A 54 13.33 -3.45 -0.23
C ASN A 54 12.03 -3.53 -1.08
N ALA A 55 11.71 -4.70 -1.64
CA ALA A 55 10.49 -4.87 -2.44
C ALA A 55 9.22 -4.65 -1.58
N VAL A 56 9.21 -5.13 -0.34
CA VAL A 56 8.13 -4.86 0.64
C VAL A 56 8.02 -3.38 0.95
N ALA A 57 9.14 -2.71 1.26
CA ALA A 57 9.13 -1.28 1.56
C ALA A 57 8.56 -0.46 0.39
N GLN A 58 8.94 -0.78 -0.84
CA GLN A 58 8.38 -0.13 -2.04
C GLN A 58 6.89 -0.41 -2.21
N SER A 59 6.43 -1.65 -1.99
CA SER A 59 5.00 -1.96 -2.03
C SER A 59 4.18 -1.22 -0.95
N VAL A 60 4.73 -1.06 0.25
CA VAL A 60 4.09 -0.27 1.31
C VAL A 60 4.01 1.20 0.91
N ALA A 61 5.10 1.79 0.41
CA ALA A 61 5.12 3.17 -0.03
C ALA A 61 4.09 3.46 -1.14
N VAL A 62 3.96 2.55 -2.11
CA VAL A 62 2.93 2.62 -3.16
C VAL A 62 1.53 2.62 -2.56
N HIS A 63 1.27 1.70 -1.62
CA HIS A 63 -0.04 1.58 -0.99
C HIS A 63 -0.42 2.86 -0.21
N ASP A 64 0.54 3.44 0.52
CA ASP A 64 0.31 4.67 1.26
C ASP A 64 0.10 5.87 0.32
N ALA A 65 0.84 5.95 -0.79
CA ALA A 65 0.64 6.97 -1.81
C ALA A 65 -0.73 6.86 -2.49
N VAL A 66 -1.20 5.64 -2.78
CA VAL A 66 -2.54 5.40 -3.33
C VAL A 66 -3.63 5.78 -2.32
N ARG A 67 -3.44 5.49 -1.02
CA ARG A 67 -4.38 5.90 0.02
C ARG A 67 -4.46 7.42 0.11
N ALA A 68 -3.32 8.12 0.18
CA ALA A 68 -3.27 9.58 0.23
C ALA A 68 -3.91 10.20 -1.02
N SER A 69 -3.62 9.64 -2.20
CA SER A 69 -4.24 10.02 -3.47
C SER A 69 -5.76 9.92 -3.43
N LEU A 70 -6.30 8.82 -2.89
CA LEU A 70 -7.74 8.60 -2.79
C LEU A 70 -8.39 9.60 -1.83
N GLU A 71 -7.74 9.90 -0.70
CA GLU A 71 -8.21 10.93 0.24
C GLU A 71 -8.25 12.31 -0.40
N GLN A 72 -7.19 12.69 -1.14
CA GLN A 72 -7.15 13.94 -1.89
C GLN A 72 -8.25 14.03 -2.95
N MET A 73 -8.47 12.96 -3.73
CA MET A 73 -9.56 12.93 -4.72
C MET A 73 -10.94 13.03 -4.06
N ARG A 74 -11.16 12.37 -2.91
CA ARG A 74 -12.42 12.48 -2.16
C ARG A 74 -12.66 13.90 -1.67
N ALA A 75 -11.63 14.57 -1.14
CA ALA A 75 -11.72 15.95 -0.70
C ALA A 75 -12.02 16.91 -1.87
N ALA A 76 -11.32 16.74 -3.00
CA ALA A 76 -11.55 17.54 -4.21
C ALA A 76 -12.98 17.35 -4.74
N LEU A 77 -13.47 16.10 -4.78
CA LEU A 77 -14.84 15.81 -5.19
C LEU A 77 -15.87 16.48 -4.27
N GLN A 78 -15.68 16.39 -2.94
CA GLN A 78 -16.58 17.05 -1.98
C GLN A 78 -16.60 18.57 -2.17
N ALA A 79 -15.44 19.17 -2.45
CA ALA A 79 -15.34 20.61 -2.71
C ALA A 79 -16.07 21.02 -3.99
N GLU A 80 -15.94 20.27 -5.09
CA GLU A 80 -16.68 20.57 -6.32
C GLU A 80 -18.19 20.38 -6.15
N LEU A 81 -18.62 19.32 -5.44
CA LEU A 81 -20.04 19.07 -5.17
C LEU A 81 -20.71 20.14 -4.29
N ALA A 82 -19.93 20.95 -3.57
CA ALA A 82 -20.44 22.07 -2.78
C ALA A 82 -20.67 23.35 -3.62
N LYS A 83 -20.22 23.38 -4.88
CA LYS A 83 -20.41 24.54 -5.76
C LYS A 83 -21.78 24.51 -6.44
N PRO A 84 -22.37 25.68 -6.77
CA PRO A 84 -23.56 25.75 -7.60
C PRO A 84 -23.37 25.10 -8.98
N GLU A 85 -22.18 25.25 -9.55
CA GLU A 85 -21.76 24.64 -10.82
C GLU A 85 -20.42 23.90 -10.62
N PRO A 86 -20.46 22.57 -10.39
CA PRO A 86 -19.25 21.76 -10.22
C PRO A 86 -18.40 21.67 -11.50
N ASP A 87 -17.07 21.74 -11.36
CA ASP A 87 -16.13 21.52 -12.46
C ASP A 87 -15.55 20.09 -12.43
N PHE A 88 -16.21 19.17 -13.13
CA PHE A 88 -15.73 17.80 -13.24
C PHE A 88 -14.52 17.65 -14.18
N ALA A 89 -14.24 18.62 -15.05
CA ALA A 89 -13.06 18.57 -15.93
C ALA A 89 -11.77 18.84 -15.12
N ALA A 90 -11.83 19.74 -14.15
CA ALA A 90 -10.76 19.94 -13.17
C ALA A 90 -10.50 18.66 -12.36
N LEU A 91 -11.56 17.96 -11.91
CA LEU A 91 -11.42 16.70 -11.19
C LEU A 91 -10.81 15.59 -12.05
N ALA A 92 -11.22 15.48 -13.32
CA ALA A 92 -10.64 14.52 -14.25
C ALA A 92 -9.12 14.76 -14.42
N THR A 93 -8.71 16.02 -14.53
CA THR A 93 -7.28 16.39 -14.63
C THR A 93 -6.49 15.97 -13.38
N VAL A 94 -7.06 16.16 -12.18
CA VAL A 94 -6.46 15.70 -10.91
C VAL A 94 -6.35 14.17 -10.90
N ALA A 95 -7.41 13.47 -11.30
CA ALA A 95 -7.42 12.01 -11.35
C ALA A 95 -6.34 11.48 -12.31
N ASP A 96 -6.25 12.01 -13.53
CA ASP A 96 -5.27 11.59 -14.54
C ASP A 96 -3.83 11.78 -14.06
N ASN A 97 -3.53 12.92 -13.44
CA ASN A 97 -2.21 13.17 -12.85
C ASN A 97 -1.88 12.16 -11.75
N THR A 98 -2.86 11.86 -10.90
CA THR A 98 -2.74 10.88 -9.81
C THR A 98 -2.51 9.47 -10.36
N TYR A 99 -3.24 9.07 -11.40
CA TYR A 99 -3.03 7.79 -12.08
C TYR A 99 -1.61 7.65 -12.64
N ARG A 100 -1.09 8.68 -13.32
CA ARG A 100 0.28 8.65 -13.85
C ARG A 100 1.32 8.52 -12.72
N GLN A 101 1.16 9.29 -11.64
CA GLN A 101 2.09 9.26 -10.51
C GLN A 101 2.10 7.90 -9.82
N ASN A 102 0.92 7.37 -9.50
CA ASN A 102 0.81 6.06 -8.87
C ASN A 102 1.31 4.96 -9.80
N GLY A 103 1.07 5.08 -11.11
CA GLY A 103 1.56 4.14 -12.13
C GLY A 103 3.08 3.95 -12.09
N ALA A 104 3.85 5.05 -11.99
CA ALA A 104 5.31 4.99 -11.89
C ALA A 104 5.78 4.27 -10.61
N GLN A 105 5.14 4.55 -9.47
CA GLN A 105 5.48 3.90 -8.20
C GLN A 105 5.12 2.41 -8.21
N HIS A 106 3.95 2.05 -8.77
CA HIS A 106 3.56 0.65 -8.98
C HIS A 106 4.56 -0.10 -9.85
N GLN A 107 5.10 0.54 -10.90
CA GLN A 107 6.14 -0.05 -11.74
C GLN A 107 7.41 -0.31 -10.95
N GLN A 108 7.88 0.66 -10.16
CA GLN A 108 9.09 0.51 -9.35
C GLN A 108 8.98 -0.69 -8.37
N ALA A 109 7.87 -0.78 -7.63
CA ALA A 109 7.64 -1.89 -6.71
C ALA A 109 7.58 -3.24 -7.45
N ARG A 110 6.92 -3.29 -8.60
CA ARG A 110 6.91 -4.49 -9.47
C ARG A 110 8.31 -4.90 -9.90
N ASP A 111 9.12 -3.94 -10.35
CA ASP A 111 10.46 -4.21 -10.85
C ASP A 111 11.37 -4.74 -9.72
N ALA A 112 11.21 -4.25 -8.48
CA ALA A 112 11.90 -4.81 -7.32
C ALA A 112 11.50 -6.26 -7.02
N TRP A 113 10.20 -6.59 -7.10
CA TRP A 113 9.75 -7.98 -6.94
C TRP A 113 10.26 -8.90 -8.06
N LEU A 114 10.30 -8.41 -9.31
CA LEU A 114 10.84 -9.16 -10.45
C LEU A 114 12.35 -9.38 -10.33
N ALA A 115 13.09 -8.36 -9.89
CA ALA A 115 14.52 -8.46 -9.62
C ALA A 115 14.79 -9.54 -8.55
N LEU A 116 14.05 -9.52 -7.44
CA LEU A 116 14.15 -10.57 -6.42
C LEU A 116 13.84 -11.96 -7.01
N TYR A 117 12.72 -12.12 -7.72
CA TYR A 117 12.31 -13.40 -8.29
C TYR A 117 13.35 -13.95 -9.28
N SER A 118 14.08 -13.09 -9.99
CA SER A 118 15.15 -13.51 -10.91
C SER A 118 16.29 -14.25 -10.19
N THR A 119 16.51 -13.94 -8.90
CA THR A 119 17.55 -14.56 -8.06
C THR A 119 17.14 -15.89 -7.44
N PHE A 120 15.89 -16.32 -7.59
CA PHE A 120 15.39 -17.54 -6.98
C PHE A 120 15.97 -18.79 -7.63
N SER A 121 16.28 -19.78 -6.80
CA SER A 121 16.60 -21.15 -7.25
C SER A 121 15.38 -21.80 -7.93
N PRO A 122 15.56 -22.90 -8.68
CA PRO A 122 14.44 -23.67 -9.22
C PRO A 122 13.41 -24.09 -8.16
N GLU A 123 13.87 -24.50 -6.98
CA GLU A 123 13.03 -24.90 -5.85
C GLU A 123 12.22 -23.71 -5.31
N GLN A 124 12.88 -22.56 -5.11
CA GLN A 124 12.21 -21.33 -4.67
C GLN A 124 11.17 -20.86 -5.71
N LYS A 125 11.45 -20.98 -7.00
CA LYS A 125 10.51 -20.66 -8.09
C LYS A 125 9.30 -21.61 -8.10
N ALA A 126 9.49 -22.89 -7.76
CA ALA A 126 8.39 -23.84 -7.62
C ALA A 126 7.46 -23.45 -6.46
N VAL A 127 8.01 -23.11 -5.29
CA VAL A 127 7.25 -22.60 -4.14
C VAL A 127 6.45 -21.35 -4.52
N ALA A 128 7.10 -20.38 -5.18
CA ALA A 128 6.44 -19.16 -5.65
C ALA A 128 5.28 -19.45 -6.61
N ARG A 129 5.48 -20.31 -7.62
CA ARG A 129 4.45 -20.72 -8.59
C ARG A 129 3.23 -21.33 -7.89
N ASP A 130 3.46 -22.28 -6.99
CA ASP A 130 2.38 -23.04 -6.38
C ASP A 130 1.54 -22.16 -5.45
N ALA A 131 2.18 -21.24 -4.73
CA ALA A 131 1.49 -20.26 -3.92
C ALA A 131 0.68 -19.24 -4.74
N ILE A 132 1.23 -18.75 -5.87
CA ILE A 132 0.50 -17.89 -6.80
C ILE A 132 -0.74 -18.63 -7.34
N LYS A 133 -0.58 -19.85 -7.83
CA LYS A 133 -1.69 -20.69 -8.32
C LYS A 133 -2.77 -20.88 -7.25
N SER A 134 -2.35 -21.20 -6.04
CA SER A 134 -3.23 -21.39 -4.88
C SER A 134 -4.05 -20.14 -4.55
N GLY A 135 -3.41 -18.97 -4.52
CA GLY A 135 -4.15 -17.74 -4.21
C GLY A 135 -5.00 -17.21 -5.36
N ILE A 136 -4.65 -17.45 -6.64
CA ILE A 136 -5.58 -17.24 -7.76
C ILE A 136 -6.83 -18.10 -7.59
N GLY A 137 -6.66 -19.38 -7.20
CA GLY A 137 -7.79 -20.27 -6.88
C GLY A 137 -8.69 -19.70 -5.79
N ARG A 138 -8.11 -19.26 -4.67
CA ARG A 138 -8.86 -18.60 -3.58
C ARG A 138 -9.59 -17.33 -4.06
N MET A 139 -8.92 -16.49 -4.85
CA MET A 139 -9.53 -15.28 -5.40
C MET A 139 -10.72 -15.60 -6.31
N ARG A 140 -10.61 -16.62 -7.17
CA ARG A 140 -11.73 -17.08 -8.00
C ARG A 140 -12.89 -17.61 -7.15
N ALA A 141 -12.60 -18.41 -6.12
CA ALA A 141 -13.63 -18.92 -5.21
C ALA A 141 -14.39 -17.79 -4.49
N ARG A 142 -13.68 -16.78 -3.99
CA ARG A 142 -14.30 -15.60 -3.36
C ARG A 142 -15.18 -14.81 -4.32
N ARG A 143 -14.70 -14.55 -5.55
CA ARG A 143 -15.51 -13.90 -6.60
C ARG A 143 -16.76 -14.70 -6.96
N GLY A 144 -16.62 -16.03 -7.08
CA GLY A 144 -17.75 -16.93 -7.34
C GLY A 144 -18.74 -17.06 -6.18
N ALA A 145 -18.31 -16.79 -4.94
CA ALA A 145 -19.20 -16.76 -3.77
C ALA A 145 -19.99 -15.44 -3.71
N HIS A 146 -19.35 -14.29 -3.96
CA HIS A 146 -20.04 -12.99 -4.03
C HIS A 146 -21.04 -12.91 -5.19
N ALA A 147 -20.78 -13.57 -6.31
CA ALA A 147 -21.75 -13.66 -7.41
C ALA A 147 -23.01 -14.48 -7.07
N ARG A 148 -22.97 -15.32 -6.01
CA ARG A 148 -24.08 -16.19 -5.60
C ARG A 148 -24.94 -15.61 -4.47
N THR A 149 -24.51 -14.51 -3.85
CA THR A 149 -25.28 -13.79 -2.83
C THR A 149 -25.67 -12.42 -3.39
N PRO A 150 -26.91 -12.22 -3.88
CA PRO A 150 -27.37 -10.90 -4.27
C PRO A 150 -27.39 -9.97 -3.06
N PRO A 151 -27.16 -8.65 -3.23
CA PRO A 151 -27.27 -7.71 -2.14
C PRO A 151 -28.70 -7.75 -1.60
N THR A 152 -28.85 -7.97 -0.29
CA THR A 152 -30.10 -7.72 0.42
C THR A 152 -30.29 -6.20 0.43
N ASN A 153 -31.25 -5.73 -0.37
CA ASN A 153 -31.79 -4.37 -0.27
C ASN A 153 -32.53 -4.18 1.05
#